data_AF-A0A9P6XN57-F1
#
_entry.id   AF-A0A9P6XN57-F1
#
_cell.length_a   1.000
_cell.length_b   1.000
_cell.length_c   1.000
_cell.angle_alpha   90.00
_cell.angle_beta   90.00
_cell.angle_gamma   90.00
#
_symmetry.space_group_name_H-M   'P 1'
#
loop_
_entity.id
_entity.type
_entity.pdbx_description
1 polymer ?
#
loop_
_entity_poly.entity_id
_entity_poly.type
_entity_poly.pdbx_seq_one_letter_code
_entity_poly.pdbx_strand_id
1 'polypeptide(L)'
;MVLQAQAADVTYTPYFSGVPANYLSASIQAAGLDPLALARQGHAPPANLDKHSRPKAWKDVWSAGQGVGAAQEILPIATLVDQLEVEYRSARNALLAA
;
A
#
# COMPACT_ATOMS: atom_id res chain seq x y z
N MET A 1 -0.40 -10.03 4.68
CA MET A 1 -0.66 -8.97 3.69
C MET A 1 0.50 -8.00 3.60
N VAL A 2 0.71 -7.05 4.53
CA VAL A 2 1.79 -6.04 4.43
C VAL A 2 3.19 -6.68 4.30
N LEU A 3 3.58 -7.56 5.23
CA LEU A 3 4.88 -8.25 5.20
C LEU A 3 5.12 -9.14 3.97
N GLN A 4 4.07 -9.47 3.23
CA GLN A 4 4.15 -10.35 2.05
C GLN A 4 4.11 -9.54 0.75
N ALA A 5 3.82 -8.25 0.82
CA ALA A 5 3.60 -7.41 -0.35
C ALA A 5 4.93 -6.87 -0.88
N GLN A 6 5.06 -6.86 -2.19
CA GLN A 6 6.14 -6.20 -2.92
C GLN A 6 5.63 -4.92 -3.58
N ALA A 7 6.54 -4.14 -4.17
CA ALA A 7 6.17 -2.93 -4.91
C ALA A 7 5.14 -3.19 -6.03
N ALA A 8 5.18 -4.37 -6.65
CA ALA A 8 4.25 -4.81 -7.69
C ALA A 8 2.84 -5.16 -7.16
N ASP A 9 2.69 -5.38 -5.85
CA ASP A 9 1.43 -5.75 -5.22
C ASP A 9 0.58 -4.54 -4.80
N VAL A 10 0.84 -3.39 -5.43
CA VAL A 10 0.12 -2.14 -5.24
C VAL A 10 -0.71 -1.83 -6.48
N THR A 11 -2.02 -1.75 -6.29
CA THR A 11 -2.99 -1.37 -7.32
C THR A 11 -3.38 0.09 -7.17
N TYR A 12 -3.19 0.87 -8.23
CA TYR A 12 -3.67 2.24 -8.32
C TYR A 12 -5.04 2.28 -8.98
N THR A 13 -6.06 2.76 -8.28
CA THR A 13 -7.43 2.83 -8.82
C THR A 13 -8.28 3.87 -8.07
N PRO A 14 -9.22 4.55 -8.74
CA PRO A 14 -10.20 5.41 -8.07
C PRO A 14 -11.41 4.65 -7.50
N TYR A 15 -11.49 3.32 -7.68
CA TYR A 15 -12.72 2.54 -7.49
C TYR A 15 -13.38 2.68 -6.11
N PHE A 16 -12.60 2.70 -5.03
CA PHE A 16 -13.12 2.60 -3.66
C PHE A 16 -13.51 3.93 -3.03
N SER A 17 -12.64 4.93 -3.14
CA SER A 17 -12.83 6.26 -2.54
C SER A 17 -13.42 7.28 -3.51
N GLY A 18 -13.52 6.94 -4.80
CA GLY A 18 -13.86 7.89 -5.87
C GLY A 18 -12.69 8.78 -6.30
N VAL A 19 -11.54 8.70 -5.62
CA VAL A 19 -10.31 9.41 -5.96
C VAL A 19 -9.18 8.42 -6.23
N PRO A 20 -8.33 8.65 -7.24
CA PRO A 20 -7.21 7.76 -7.52
C PRO A 20 -6.29 7.58 -6.30
N ALA A 21 -6.12 6.34 -5.85
CA ALA A 21 -5.29 6.02 -4.69
C ALA A 21 -4.64 4.64 -4.83
N ASN A 22 -3.60 4.38 -4.02
CA ASN A 22 -2.87 3.13 -3.99
C ASN A 22 -3.45 2.18 -2.92
N TYR A 23 -3.69 0.94 -3.30
CA TYR A 23 -4.25 -0.11 -2.45
C TYR A 23 -3.46 -1.41 -2.58
N LEU A 24 -3.40 -2.21 -1.52
CA LEU A 24 -2.82 -3.55 -1.56
C LEU A 24 -3.68 -4.47 -2.42
N SER A 25 -3.08 -5.03 -3.47
CA SER A 25 -3.73 -5.99 -4.37
C SER A 25 -4.30 -7.20 -3.61
N ALA A 26 -3.59 -7.69 -2.59
CA ALA A 26 -4.07 -8.79 -1.76
C ALA A 26 -5.36 -8.45 -0.98
N SER A 27 -5.54 -7.20 -0.54
CA SER A 27 -6.77 -6.77 0.14
C SER A 27 -7.96 -6.64 -0.83
N ILE A 28 -7.69 -6.22 -2.07
CA ILE A 28 -8.68 -6.17 -3.16
C ILE A 28 -9.16 -7.60 -3.49
N GLN A 29 -8.23 -8.55 -3.60
CA GLN A 29 -8.54 -9.96 -3.84
C GLN A 29 -9.35 -10.57 -2.69
N ALA A 30 -8.98 -10.27 -1.44
CA ALA A 30 -9.74 -10.72 -0.27
C ALA A 30 -11.18 -10.17 -0.25
N ALA A 31 -11.40 -9.01 -0.85
CA ALA A 31 -12.73 -8.43 -1.06
C ALA A 31 -13.48 -8.98 -2.29
N GLY A 32 -12.92 -9.98 -2.98
CA GLY A 32 -13.54 -10.66 -4.13
C GLY A 32 -13.43 -9.91 -5.45
N LEU A 33 -12.51 -8.95 -5.56
CA LEU A 33 -12.31 -8.14 -6.77
C LEU A 33 -10.97 -8.45 -7.44
N ASP A 34 -10.88 -8.19 -8.75
CA ASP A 34 -9.62 -8.34 -9.50
C ASP A 34 -8.83 -7.01 -9.52
N PRO A 35 -7.65 -6.94 -8.86
CA PRO A 35 -6.81 -5.75 -8.87
C PRO A 35 -6.38 -5.31 -10.28
N LEU A 36 -6.14 -6.24 -11.20
CA LEU A 36 -5.69 -5.90 -12.57
C LEU A 36 -6.82 -5.27 -13.38
N ALA A 37 -8.05 -5.77 -13.23
CA ALA A 37 -9.22 -5.15 -13.83
C ALA A 37 -9.43 -3.72 -13.31
N LEU A 38 -9.29 -3.51 -12.00
CA LEU A 38 -9.45 -2.18 -11.38
C LEU A 38 -8.33 -1.21 -11.75
N ALA A 39 -7.09 -1.69 -11.92
CA ALA A 39 -5.96 -0.87 -12.37
C ALA A 39 -6.16 -0.33 -13.80
N ARG A 40 -6.84 -1.10 -14.67
CA ARG A 40 -7.15 -0.69 -16.04
C ARG A 40 -8.34 0.28 -16.10
N GLN A 41 -9.18 0.32 -15.07
CA GLN A 41 -10.27 1.28 -14.96
C GLN A 41 -9.74 2.65 -14.54
N GLY A 42 -9.57 3.54 -15.51
CA GLY A 42 -9.02 4.88 -15.30
C GLY A 42 -10.00 5.93 -14.75
N HIS A 43 -11.26 5.58 -14.47
CA HIS A 43 -12.26 6.51 -13.96
C HIS A 43 -12.96 5.96 -12.73
N ALA A 44 -13.36 6.88 -11.84
CA ALA A 44 -14.13 6.53 -10.67
C ALA A 44 -15.49 5.95 -11.09
N PRO A 45 -15.97 4.88 -10.43
CA PRO A 45 -17.34 4.43 -10.61
C PRO A 45 -18.31 5.53 -10.11
N PRO A 46 -19.58 5.50 -10.55
CA PRO A 46 -20.61 6.39 -10.01
C PRO A 46 -20.66 6.36 -8.48
N ALA A 47 -21.12 7.45 -7.89
CA ALA A 47 -21.26 7.58 -6.44
C ALA A 47 -22.00 6.37 -5.86
N ASN A 48 -21.47 5.80 -4.78
CA ASN A 48 -22.11 4.66 -4.13
C ASN A 48 -23.19 5.10 -3.15
N LEU A 49 -24.44 5.09 -3.60
CA LEU A 49 -25.57 5.41 -2.72
C LEU A 49 -25.91 4.26 -1.78
N ASP A 50 -25.57 3.02 -2.15
CA ASP A 50 -25.72 1.83 -1.29
C ASP A 50 -24.39 1.46 -0.63
N LYS A 51 -24.27 1.79 0.66
CA LYS A 51 -23.07 1.54 1.48
C LYS A 51 -22.78 0.05 1.77
N HIS A 52 -23.62 -0.88 1.30
CA HIS A 52 -23.43 -2.32 1.47
C HIS A 52 -22.97 -3.04 0.19
N SER A 53 -23.09 -2.39 -0.97
CA SER A 53 -22.83 -3.01 -2.28
C SER A 53 -21.35 -3.08 -2.69
N ARG A 54 -20.47 -2.32 -2.05
CA ARG A 54 -19.03 -2.25 -2.39
C ARG A 54 -18.14 -2.32 -1.16
N PRO A 55 -16.94 -2.94 -1.29
CA PRO A 55 -15.91 -2.90 -0.25
C PRO A 55 -15.55 -1.44 0.11
N LYS A 56 -15.41 -1.17 1.39
CA LYS A 56 -15.12 0.16 1.92
C LYS A 56 -13.61 0.40 1.98
N ALA A 57 -13.16 1.54 1.48
CA ALA A 57 -11.79 2.00 1.64
C ALA A 57 -11.38 2.00 3.13
N TRP A 58 -10.16 1.54 3.41
CA TRP A 58 -9.50 1.44 4.72
C TRP A 58 -10.13 0.48 5.73
N LYS A 59 -11.33 -0.04 5.48
CA LYS A 59 -11.96 -1.09 6.28
C LYS A 59 -11.79 -2.46 5.62
N ASP A 60 -12.26 -2.59 4.38
CA ASP A 60 -12.28 -3.86 3.66
C ASP A 60 -11.11 -3.95 2.66
N VAL A 61 -10.61 -2.81 2.17
CA VAL A 61 -9.40 -2.71 1.32
C VAL A 61 -8.39 -1.75 1.94
N TRP A 62 -7.11 -2.09 1.88
CA TRP A 62 -6.06 -1.40 2.63
C TRP A 62 -5.19 -0.58 1.70
N SER A 63 -4.80 0.63 2.14
CA SER A 63 -3.84 1.45 1.40
C SER A 63 -2.41 0.98 1.65
N ALA A 64 -1.58 1.06 0.62
CA ALA A 64 -0.13 0.91 0.74
C ALA A 64 0.56 1.66 -0.41
N GLY A 65 1.77 2.16 -0.16
CA GLY A 65 2.65 2.68 -1.20
C GLY A 65 3.58 1.59 -1.75
N GLN A 66 4.25 1.88 -2.85
CA GLN A 66 5.20 0.98 -3.51
C GLN A 66 6.41 0.63 -2.61
N GLY A 67 6.68 1.45 -1.59
CA GLY A 67 7.68 1.16 -0.56
C GLY A 67 7.29 0.03 0.40
N VAL A 68 6.11 -0.58 0.28
CA VAL A 68 5.63 -1.65 1.18
C VAL A 68 6.59 -2.84 1.29
N GLY A 69 7.33 -3.15 0.23
CA GLY A 69 8.34 -4.22 0.23
C GLY A 69 9.52 -4.00 1.18
N ALA A 70 9.72 -2.78 1.70
CA ALA A 70 10.71 -2.51 2.74
C ALA A 70 10.26 -3.03 4.12
N ALA A 71 8.96 -3.24 4.35
CA ALA A 71 8.44 -3.76 5.61
C ALA A 71 8.56 -5.28 5.66
N GLN A 72 9.67 -5.79 6.21
CA GLN A 72 9.98 -7.23 6.24
C GLN A 72 9.63 -7.90 7.58
N GLU A 73 9.46 -7.12 8.63
CA GLU A 73 9.16 -7.62 9.98
C GLU A 73 8.31 -6.63 10.79
N ILE A 74 7.79 -7.09 11.93
CA ILE A 74 7.05 -6.28 12.89
C ILE A 74 7.97 -5.96 14.06
N LEU A 75 8.22 -4.68 14.28
CA LEU A 75 9.15 -4.19 15.30
C LEU A 75 8.46 -3.24 16.29
N PRO A 76 8.96 -3.14 17.52
CA PRO A 76 8.67 -2.00 18.37
C PRO A 76 9.08 -0.69 17.67
N ILE A 77 8.29 0.36 17.87
CA ILE A 77 8.55 1.67 17.23
C ILE A 77 9.96 2.18 17.56
N ALA A 78 10.40 2.07 18.81
CA ALA A 78 11.73 2.50 19.24
C ALA A 78 12.83 1.79 18.44
N THR A 79 12.73 0.46 18.29
CA THR A 79 13.68 -0.34 17.53
C THR A 79 13.75 0.09 16.06
N LEU A 80 12.60 0.32 15.42
CA LEU A 80 12.56 0.78 14.03
C LEU A 80 13.20 2.17 13.86
N VAL A 81 12.93 3.10 14.77
CA VAL A 81 13.52 4.45 14.73
C VAL A 81 15.04 4.39 14.90
N ASP A 82 15.53 3.61 15.87
CA ASP A 82 16.96 3.44 16.12
C ASP A 82 17.67 2.83 14.89
N GLN A 83 17.07 1.81 14.28
CA GLN A 83 17.59 1.19 13.06
C GLN A 83 17.68 2.19 11.91
N LEU A 84 16.60 2.94 11.63
CA LEU A 84 16.57 3.94 10.56
C LEU A 84 17.63 5.03 10.74
N GLU A 85 17.85 5.48 11.99
CA GLU A 85 18.89 6.47 12.28
C GLU A 85 20.30 5.91 11.97
N VAL A 86 20.58 4.69 12.42
CA VAL A 86 21.88 4.04 12.21
C VAL A 86 22.13 3.80 10.72
N GLU A 87 21.15 3.26 10.00
CA GLU A 87 21.25 2.98 8.55
C GLU A 87 21.49 4.26 7.75
N TYR A 88 20.75 5.33 8.04
CA TYR A 88 20.92 6.62 7.38
C TYR A 88 22.32 7.20 7.60
N ARG A 89 22.81 7.22 8.85
CA ARG A 89 24.15 7.74 9.18
C ARG A 89 25.24 6.92 8.50
N SER A 90 25.09 5.60 8.48
CA SER A 90 25.99 4.68 7.80
C SER A 90 26.05 4.95 6.29
N ALA A 91 24.90 5.04 5.62
CA ALA A 91 24.80 5.33 4.19
C ALA A 91 25.41 6.70 3.83
N ARG A 92 25.13 7.73 4.64
CA ARG A 92 25.71 9.07 4.45
C ARG A 92 27.24 9.04 4.58
N ASN A 93 27.78 8.37 5.59
CA ASN A 93 29.23 8.31 5.78
C ASN A 93 29.91 7.51 4.65
N ALA A 94 29.30 6.42 4.18
CA ALA A 94 29.79 5.65 3.04
C ALA A 94 29.83 6.49 1.75
N LEU A 95 28.79 7.30 1.50
CA LEU A 95 28.74 8.21 0.35
C LEU A 95 29.84 9.28 0.40
N LEU A 96 30.17 9.80 1.59
CA LEU A 96 31.20 10.82 1.77
C LEU A 96 32.63 10.29 1.74
N ALA A 97 32.81 8.98 1.93
CA ALA A 97 34.12 8.32 1.90
C ALA A 97 34.53 7.87 0.48
N ALA A 98 33.61 7.91 -0.48
CA ALA A 98 33.83 7.64 -1.91
C ALA A 98 34.20 8.92 -2.66
#